data_AF-A0A970ANY1-F1
#
_entry.id   AF-A0A970ANY1-F1
#
_cell.length_a   1.000
_cell.length_b   1.000
_cell.length_c   1.000
_cell.angle_alpha   90.00
_cell.angle_beta   90.00
_cell.angle_gamma   90.00
#
_symmetry.space_group_name_H-M   'P 1'
#
loop_
_entity.id
_entity.type
_entity.pdbx_description
1 polymer ?
#
loop_
_entity_poly.entity_id
_entity_poly.type
_entity_poly.pdbx_seq_one_letter_code
_entity_poly.pdbx_strand_id
1 'polypeptide(L)'
;MGNRTFFAASILKKCAKLKLETSYLRVRCKTSWKISLSQGVGTSPLFLLELPHDSSLVPQIIDLATPVAEDLGLEVVKVVFHTNQSPPVLRVDIRNPTQDTGLNDCERMSRNLEANLDAAAIITDAYVLEVSSPGISQELKTDREFISFKGFPVKVYTSSPHQGHSEWNGKLVSRDENNVYLNKKGRVIEIKRSNIQSVQLDEERD
;
A
#
# COMPACT_ATOMS: atom_id res chain seq x y z
N MET A 1 -44.18 30.14 -9.71
CA MET A 1 -44.04 29.25 -8.53
C MET A 1 -44.51 27.86 -8.90
N GLY A 2 -43.58 26.94 -9.14
CA GLY A 2 -43.85 25.58 -9.62
C GLY A 2 -43.42 24.53 -8.60
N ASN A 3 -44.31 23.57 -8.39
CA ASN A 3 -44.32 22.48 -7.43
C ASN A 3 -43.49 21.25 -7.89
N ARG A 4 -42.98 20.50 -6.90
CA ARG A 4 -43.04 19.03 -6.71
C ARG A 4 -42.39 18.02 -7.70
N THR A 5 -41.66 17.09 -7.06
CA THR A 5 -41.66 15.60 -7.16
C THR A 5 -40.99 14.82 -8.33
N PHE A 6 -40.00 14.01 -7.92
CA PHE A 6 -39.78 12.55 -8.15
C PHE A 6 -39.37 11.92 -9.51
N PHE A 7 -38.68 10.76 -9.34
CA PHE A 7 -38.22 9.68 -10.26
C PHE A 7 -36.85 9.90 -10.94
N ALA A 8 -35.74 9.24 -10.59
CA ALA A 8 -35.39 7.83 -10.39
C ALA A 8 -34.97 7.05 -11.67
N ALA A 9 -33.80 6.42 -11.55
CA ALA A 9 -33.34 5.17 -12.19
C ALA A 9 -32.49 5.21 -13.49
N SER A 10 -31.46 4.34 -13.44
CA SER A 10 -30.61 3.80 -14.52
C SER A 10 -29.50 4.74 -15.00
N ILE A 11 -28.21 4.47 -14.77
CA ILE A 11 -27.49 3.28 -15.23
C ILE A 11 -26.46 2.85 -14.17
N LEU A 12 -26.74 1.70 -13.55
CA LEU A 12 -25.81 0.93 -12.73
C LEU A 12 -25.95 -0.52 -13.23
N LYS A 13 -24.96 -1.04 -13.98
CA LYS A 13 -24.58 -2.46 -14.05
C LYS A 13 -23.46 -2.71 -15.09
N LYS A 14 -22.52 -3.57 -14.67
CA LYS A 14 -21.20 -3.94 -15.23
C LYS A 14 -20.10 -2.95 -14.83
N CYS A 15 -19.20 -3.22 -13.88
CA CYS A 15 -18.60 -4.48 -13.46
C CYS A 15 -18.53 -4.60 -11.95
N ALA A 16 -19.27 -5.54 -11.39
CA ALA A 16 -19.04 -6.09 -10.06
C ALA A 16 -18.48 -7.50 -10.24
N LYS A 17 -17.14 -7.63 -10.21
CA LYS A 17 -16.45 -8.86 -9.78
C LYS A 17 -14.94 -8.62 -9.68
N LEU A 18 -14.48 -8.18 -8.52
CA LEU A 18 -13.26 -8.69 -7.89
C LEU A 18 -13.28 -8.21 -6.44
N LYS A 19 -13.46 -9.17 -5.53
CA LYS A 19 -13.45 -8.99 -4.09
C LYS A 19 -12.26 -9.83 -3.63
N LEU A 20 -11.25 -9.18 -3.04
CA LEU A 20 -10.52 -9.59 -1.83
C LEU A 20 -9.34 -8.63 -1.60
N GLU A 21 -9.43 -7.95 -0.46
CA GLU A 21 -8.35 -7.47 0.41
C GLU A 21 -7.39 -6.40 -0.10
N THR A 22 -7.92 -5.19 -0.29
CA THR A 22 -7.20 -3.93 -0.01
C THR A 22 -8.24 -2.90 0.43
N SER A 23 -8.15 -2.44 1.68
CA SER A 23 -8.96 -1.32 2.17
C SER A 23 -8.37 -0.04 1.60
N TYR A 24 -8.86 0.39 0.44
CA TYR A 24 -8.42 1.61 -0.22
C TYR A 24 -9.41 2.74 0.01
N LEU A 25 -8.98 3.81 0.70
CA LEU A 25 -9.69 5.09 0.63
C LEU A 25 -9.00 5.97 -0.42
N ARG A 26 -9.77 6.43 -1.40
CA ARG A 26 -9.35 7.41 -2.39
C ARG A 26 -10.02 8.73 -2.08
N VAL A 27 -9.28 9.70 -1.55
CA VAL A 27 -9.79 11.04 -1.27
C VAL A 27 -9.29 11.99 -2.35
N ARG A 28 -10.21 12.73 -2.97
CA ARG A 28 -9.91 13.71 -4.00
C ARG A 28 -9.82 15.08 -3.34
N CYS A 29 -8.60 15.54 -3.03
CA CYS A 29 -8.40 16.87 -2.47
C CYS A 29 -8.56 17.93 -3.58
N LYS A 30 -9.32 19.01 -3.30
CA LYS A 30 -9.61 20.08 -4.24
C LYS A 30 -8.76 21.31 -3.90
N THR A 31 -7.78 21.62 -4.74
CA THR A 31 -7.23 22.98 -4.81
C THR A 31 -8.28 23.90 -5.44
N SER A 32 -8.81 24.84 -4.67
CA SER A 32 -9.87 25.76 -5.08
C SER A 32 -9.31 26.88 -5.98
N TRP A 33 -9.73 26.92 -7.24
CA TRP A 33 -9.39 27.97 -8.20
C TRP A 33 -10.11 29.31 -7.90
N LYS A 34 -9.36 30.39 -7.68
CA LYS A 34 -9.79 31.76 -8.02
C LYS A 34 -8.99 32.20 -9.25
N ILE A 35 -9.60 32.08 -10.42
CA ILE A 35 -9.06 32.61 -11.68
C ILE A 35 -9.29 34.11 -11.70
N SER A 36 -8.22 34.91 -11.67
CA SER A 36 -8.24 36.29 -12.16
C SER A 36 -7.75 36.26 -13.61
N LEU A 37 -8.65 36.58 -14.54
CA LEU A 37 -8.35 36.72 -15.97
C LEU A 37 -7.56 38.01 -16.21
N SER A 38 -6.31 37.88 -16.65
CA SER A 38 -5.62 38.94 -17.40
C SER A 38 -5.14 38.38 -18.73
N GLN A 39 -5.56 39.03 -19.82
CA GLN A 39 -5.26 38.62 -21.19
C GLN A 39 -3.78 38.80 -21.52
N GLY A 40 -3.19 37.80 -22.18
CA GLY A 40 -1.85 37.86 -22.75
C GLY A 40 -1.74 36.91 -23.93
N VAL A 41 -1.60 37.48 -25.11
CA VAL A 41 -1.45 36.83 -26.42
C VAL A 41 -0.06 36.19 -26.59
N GLY A 42 -0.03 35.03 -27.28
CA GLY A 42 1.04 34.36 -28.05
C GLY A 42 2.51 34.55 -27.64
N THR A 43 3.37 33.54 -27.69
CA THR A 43 3.54 32.48 -28.69
C THR A 43 4.42 31.39 -28.06
N SER A 44 4.13 30.12 -28.36
CA SER A 44 5.08 29.02 -28.07
C SER A 44 6.37 29.24 -28.86
N PRO A 45 7.53 28.92 -28.27
CA PRO A 45 8.21 27.74 -28.79
C PRO A 45 8.94 26.90 -27.73
N LEU A 46 9.12 25.63 -28.12
CA LEU A 46 10.18 24.70 -27.69
C LEU A 46 10.12 24.15 -26.26
N PHE A 47 9.44 23.01 -26.15
CA PHE A 47 10.02 21.73 -25.72
C PHE A 47 11.26 21.85 -24.81
N LEU A 48 11.02 22.13 -23.53
CA LEU A 48 12.01 21.93 -22.48
C LEU A 48 11.50 20.81 -21.59
N LEU A 49 12.21 19.70 -21.65
CA LEU A 49 12.00 18.49 -20.88
C LEU A 49 12.46 18.77 -19.45
N GLU A 50 11.67 19.56 -18.71
CA GLU A 50 11.85 19.74 -17.27
C GLU A 50 11.23 18.54 -16.57
N LEU A 51 12.09 17.58 -16.25
CA LEU A 51 11.83 16.72 -15.10
C LEU A 51 12.15 17.56 -13.85
N PRO A 52 11.16 18.03 -13.06
CA PRO A 52 11.49 18.48 -11.73
C PRO A 52 11.94 17.25 -10.93
N HIS A 53 13.21 17.27 -10.55
CA HIS A 53 13.76 16.41 -9.53
C HIS A 53 13.10 16.76 -8.18
N ASP A 54 11.93 16.17 -7.90
CA ASP A 54 11.36 16.18 -6.54
C ASP A 54 11.98 15.06 -5.69
N SER A 55 13.30 15.08 -5.53
CA SER A 55 13.97 14.17 -4.61
C SER A 55 13.73 14.54 -3.13
N SER A 56 13.15 15.71 -2.85
CA SER A 56 12.97 16.25 -1.49
C SER A 56 11.54 16.25 -0.96
N LEU A 57 10.50 16.01 -1.77
CA LEU A 57 9.11 16.00 -1.30
C LEU A 57 8.78 14.77 -0.46
N VAL A 58 9.17 13.58 -0.91
CA VAL A 58 8.87 12.33 -0.20
C VAL A 58 9.45 12.33 1.22
N PRO A 59 10.71 12.73 1.46
CA PRO A 59 11.23 12.90 2.82
C PRO A 59 10.42 13.86 3.68
N GLN A 60 10.04 15.03 3.16
CA GLN A 60 9.23 16.00 3.91
C GLN A 60 7.84 15.44 4.29
N ILE A 61 7.22 14.70 3.38
CA ILE A 61 5.94 14.04 3.65
C ILE A 61 6.11 12.94 4.71
N ILE A 62 7.22 12.20 4.68
CA ILE A 62 7.53 11.20 5.73
C ILE A 62 7.69 11.89 7.09
N ASP A 63 8.46 12.98 7.16
CA ASP A 63 8.68 13.73 8.40
C ASP A 63 7.38 14.29 8.99
N LEU A 64 6.41 14.66 8.12
CA LEU A 64 5.08 15.09 8.54
C LEU A 64 4.14 13.91 8.90
N ALA A 65 4.17 12.84 8.12
CA ALA A 65 3.24 11.71 8.28
C ALA A 65 3.59 10.82 9.47
N THR A 66 4.87 10.72 9.83
CA THR A 66 5.35 9.89 10.94
C THR A 66 4.72 10.28 12.28
N PRO A 67 4.81 11.55 12.76
CA PRO A 67 4.19 11.93 14.03
C PRO A 67 2.66 11.78 14.00
N VAL A 68 2.02 12.04 12.86
CA VAL A 68 0.57 11.86 12.69
C VAL A 68 0.17 10.38 12.84
N ALA A 69 0.97 9.47 12.30
CA ALA A 69 0.73 8.04 12.43
C ALA A 69 0.95 7.57 13.89
N GLU A 70 2.02 8.04 14.53
CA GLU A 70 2.35 7.71 15.93
C GLU A 70 1.23 8.12 16.90
N ASP A 71 0.67 9.32 16.74
CA ASP A 71 -0.47 9.82 17.54
C ASP A 71 -1.72 8.94 17.40
N LEU A 72 -1.87 8.26 16.25
CA LEU A 72 -2.97 7.35 15.97
C LEU A 72 -2.68 5.91 16.40
N GLY A 73 -1.46 5.61 16.87
CA GLY A 73 -1.00 4.26 17.18
C GLY A 73 -0.67 3.43 15.94
N LEU A 74 -0.26 4.09 14.86
CA LEU A 74 0.05 3.50 13.56
C LEU A 74 1.51 3.81 13.18
N GLU A 75 2.02 3.07 12.20
CA GLU A 75 3.38 3.22 11.67
C GLU A 75 3.30 3.47 10.15
N VAL A 76 4.08 4.42 9.65
CA VAL A 76 4.22 4.64 8.21
C VAL A 76 5.20 3.62 7.64
N VAL A 77 4.73 2.76 6.73
CA VAL A 77 5.54 1.71 6.11
C VAL A 77 6.20 2.22 4.84
N LYS A 78 5.48 2.99 4.02
CA LYS A 78 5.97 3.47 2.73
C LYS A 78 5.22 4.72 2.29
N VAL A 79 5.95 5.67 1.71
CA VAL A 79 5.38 6.85 1.03
C VAL A 79 5.88 6.86 -0.41
N VAL A 80 4.96 7.05 -1.36
CA VAL A 80 5.28 7.17 -2.79
C VAL A 80 4.45 8.27 -3.42
N PHE A 81 5.11 9.15 -4.17
CA PHE A 81 4.42 10.18 -4.96
C PHE A 81 4.50 9.83 -6.45
N HIS A 82 3.36 9.47 -7.04
CA HIS A 82 3.22 9.12 -8.44
C HIS A 82 2.83 10.36 -9.25
N THR A 83 3.84 11.03 -9.82
CA THR A 83 3.67 12.21 -10.68
C THR A 83 3.21 11.88 -12.10
N ASN A 84 3.40 10.63 -12.54
CA ASN A 84 3.00 10.17 -13.88
C ASN A 84 1.48 10.00 -14.06
N GLN A 85 0.69 10.16 -12.99
CA GLN A 85 -0.77 10.07 -13.03
C GLN A 85 -1.40 11.46 -13.16
N SER A 86 -2.57 11.57 -13.79
CA SER A 86 -3.32 12.82 -13.89
C SER A 86 -4.72 12.63 -13.30
N PRO A 87 -5.02 13.21 -12.11
CA PRO A 87 -4.10 13.95 -11.23
C PRO A 87 -3.03 13.05 -10.56
N PRO A 88 -1.90 13.63 -10.10
CA PRO A 88 -0.88 12.92 -9.32
C PRO A 88 -1.44 12.23 -8.08
N VAL A 89 -0.80 11.13 -7.67
CA VAL A 89 -1.23 10.33 -6.52
C VAL A 89 -0.15 10.33 -5.45
N LEU A 90 -0.50 10.78 -4.25
CA LEU A 90 0.29 10.56 -3.04
C LEU A 90 -0.23 9.32 -2.33
N ARG A 91 0.56 8.25 -2.34
CA ARG A 91 0.24 7.00 -1.65
C ARG A 91 1.03 6.89 -0.34
N VAL A 92 0.33 6.59 0.74
CA VAL A 92 0.90 6.33 2.07
C VAL A 92 0.40 4.97 2.55
N ASP A 93 1.33 4.02 2.66
CA ASP A 93 1.06 2.72 3.26
C ASP A 93 1.32 2.79 4.77
N ILE A 94 0.32 2.41 5.58
CA ILE A 94 0.38 2.44 7.04
C ILE A 94 0.12 1.07 7.65
N ARG A 95 0.72 0.77 8.80
CA ARG A 95 0.51 -0.47 9.53
C ARG A 95 0.17 -0.20 10.98
N ASN A 96 -0.74 -0.98 11.53
CA ASN A 96 -0.88 -1.09 12.97
C ASN A 96 0.13 -2.12 13.51
N PRO A 97 1.05 -1.74 14.42
CA PRO A 97 2.07 -2.67 14.93
C PRO A 97 1.48 -3.74 15.85
N THR A 98 0.35 -3.45 16.51
CA THR A 98 -0.25 -4.33 17.54
C THR A 98 -1.35 -5.24 17.00
N GLN A 99 -2.17 -4.74 16.08
CA GLN A 99 -3.33 -5.45 15.52
C GLN A 99 -3.32 -5.39 13.99
N ASP A 100 -4.33 -5.94 13.33
CA ASP A 100 -4.44 -5.85 11.87
C ASP A 100 -4.82 -4.43 11.47
N THR A 101 -4.30 -3.96 10.33
CA THR A 101 -4.61 -2.60 9.83
C THR A 101 -5.97 -2.62 9.17
N GLY A 102 -6.94 -1.97 9.79
CA GLY A 102 -8.33 -1.94 9.34
C GLY A 102 -8.64 -0.73 8.46
N LEU A 103 -9.84 -0.75 7.85
CA LEU A 103 -10.37 0.39 7.09
C LEU A 103 -10.44 1.67 7.94
N ASN A 104 -10.80 1.53 9.22
CA ASN A 104 -10.89 2.65 10.16
C ASN A 104 -9.53 3.31 10.40
N ASP A 105 -8.44 2.53 10.43
CA ASP A 105 -7.09 3.07 10.58
C ASP A 105 -6.70 3.91 9.35
N CYS A 106 -6.98 3.41 8.15
CA CYS A 106 -6.78 4.15 6.91
C CYS A 106 -7.61 5.44 6.86
N GLU A 107 -8.87 5.40 7.31
CA GLU A 107 -9.73 6.58 7.34
C GLU A 107 -9.24 7.64 8.33
N ARG A 108 -8.90 7.23 9.56
CA ARG A 108 -8.35 8.12 10.59
C ARG A 108 -7.06 8.77 10.11
N MET A 109 -6.15 7.99 9.54
CA MET A 109 -4.89 8.50 9.00
C MET A 109 -5.14 9.46 7.83
N SER A 110 -5.98 9.09 6.86
CA SER A 110 -6.28 9.93 5.70
C SER A 110 -6.78 11.31 6.12
N ARG A 111 -7.72 11.39 7.06
CA ARG A 111 -8.29 12.66 7.53
C ARG A 111 -7.26 13.53 8.25
N ASN A 112 -6.45 12.94 9.13
CA ASN A 112 -5.45 13.70 9.89
C ASN A 112 -4.29 14.13 8.99
N LEU A 113 -3.85 13.27 8.08
CA LEU A 113 -2.76 13.57 7.16
C LEU A 113 -3.16 14.65 6.16
N GLU A 114 -4.38 14.62 5.62
CA GLU A 114 -4.90 15.67 4.73
C GLU A 114 -4.86 17.05 5.41
N ALA A 115 -5.35 17.15 6.65
CA ALA A 115 -5.34 18.41 7.40
C ALA A 115 -3.91 18.95 7.65
N ASN A 116 -2.95 18.06 7.93
CA ASN A 116 -1.56 18.46 8.15
C ASN A 116 -0.86 18.87 6.84
N LEU A 117 -1.13 18.15 5.74
CA LEU A 117 -0.59 18.48 4.42
C LEU A 117 -1.09 19.85 3.94
N ASP A 118 -2.38 20.13 4.14
CA ASP A 118 -3.00 21.42 3.81
C ASP A 118 -2.41 22.57 4.65
N ALA A 119 -2.20 22.34 5.95
CA ALA A 119 -1.62 23.35 6.85
C ALA A 119 -0.15 23.65 6.52
N ALA A 120 0.63 22.64 6.13
CA ALA A 120 2.03 22.78 5.77
C ALA A 120 2.24 23.29 4.33
N ALA A 121 1.19 23.28 3.49
CA ALA A 121 1.22 23.70 2.08
C ALA A 121 2.34 23.06 1.24
N ILE A 122 2.68 21.80 1.53
CA ILE A 122 3.80 21.08 0.90
C ILE A 122 3.53 20.80 -0.59
N ILE A 123 2.28 20.48 -0.94
CA ILE A 123 1.86 20.18 -2.31
C ILE A 123 0.89 21.27 -2.76
N THR A 124 1.32 22.10 -3.72
CA THR A 124 0.54 23.22 -4.24
C THR A 124 -0.44 22.83 -5.35
N ASP A 125 -0.16 21.75 -6.06
CA ASP A 125 -0.98 21.28 -7.18
C ASP A 125 -2.08 20.32 -6.74
N ALA A 126 -3.07 20.10 -7.60
CA ALA A 126 -4.11 19.11 -7.34
C ALA A 126 -3.52 17.69 -7.30
N TYR A 127 -3.81 16.95 -6.22
CA TYR A 127 -3.38 15.56 -6.05
C TYR A 127 -4.50 14.71 -5.45
N VAL A 128 -4.31 13.39 -5.47
CA VAL A 128 -5.17 12.42 -4.78
C VAL A 128 -4.37 11.80 -3.66
N LEU A 129 -4.90 11.86 -2.44
CA LEU A 129 -4.34 11.16 -1.29
C LEU A 129 -4.94 9.76 -1.22
N GLU A 130 -4.06 8.77 -1.17
CA GLU A 130 -4.42 7.36 -1.08
C GLU A 130 -3.71 6.75 0.14
N VAL A 131 -4.51 6.38 1.14
CA VAL A 131 -4.01 5.73 2.34
C VAL A 131 -4.45 4.27 2.32
N SER A 132 -3.48 3.38 2.43
CA SER A 132 -3.70 1.94 2.39
C SER A 132 -2.93 1.22 3.48
N SER A 133 -3.39 0.03 3.85
CA SER A 133 -2.53 -0.92 4.54
C SER A 133 -1.43 -1.42 3.59
N PRO A 134 -0.22 -1.78 4.06
CA PRO A 134 0.70 -2.53 3.24
C PRO A 134 -0.03 -3.81 2.79
N GLY A 135 0.06 -4.14 1.51
CA GLY A 135 -0.47 -5.40 1.00
C GLY A 135 0.15 -6.57 1.75
N ILE A 136 -0.47 -7.75 1.64
CA ILE A 136 0.15 -8.98 2.13
C ILE A 136 1.48 -9.14 1.37
N SER A 137 2.58 -9.09 2.11
CA SER A 137 3.89 -9.39 1.55
C SER A 137 3.87 -10.85 1.10
N GLN A 138 4.21 -11.10 -0.17
CA GLN A 138 4.41 -12.47 -0.63
C GLN A 138 5.58 -13.12 0.11
N GLU A 139 6.49 -12.35 0.70
CA GLU A 139 7.57 -12.88 1.53
C GLU A 139 7.23 -12.78 3.02
N LEU A 140 7.36 -13.88 3.76
CA LEU A 140 7.18 -13.97 5.20
C LEU A 140 8.50 -13.60 5.91
N LYS A 141 8.47 -12.56 6.74
CA LYS A 141 9.64 -12.05 7.47
C LYS A 141 9.44 -12.10 8.97
N THR A 142 8.28 -11.67 9.44
CA THR A 142 7.98 -11.51 10.86
C THR A 142 7.35 -12.76 11.46
N ASP A 143 7.57 -13.02 12.76
CA ASP A 143 6.98 -14.19 13.43
C ASP A 143 5.45 -14.20 13.35
N ARG A 144 4.83 -13.01 13.43
CA ARG A 144 3.39 -12.84 13.23
C ARG A 144 2.93 -13.35 11.87
N GLU A 145 3.66 -13.07 10.79
CA GLU A 145 3.34 -13.58 9.46
C GLU A 145 3.44 -15.10 9.41
N PHE A 146 4.48 -15.71 9.99
CA PHE A 146 4.59 -17.18 10.06
C PHE A 146 3.46 -17.83 10.85
N ILE A 147 2.94 -17.16 11.89
CA ILE A 147 1.78 -17.63 12.66
C ILE A 147 0.49 -17.50 11.84
N SER A 148 0.25 -16.33 11.24
CA SER A 148 -0.96 -16.04 10.46
C SER A 148 -1.10 -16.94 9.23
N PHE A 149 0.01 -17.24 8.56
CA PHE A 149 0.03 -18.06 7.34
C PHE A 149 0.32 -19.55 7.61
N LYS A 150 0.18 -20.00 8.86
CA LYS A 150 0.25 -21.43 9.17
C LYS A 150 -0.80 -22.21 8.35
N GLY A 151 -0.36 -23.28 7.70
CA GLY A 151 -1.18 -24.15 6.86
C GLY A 151 -1.25 -23.74 5.38
N PHE A 152 -0.77 -22.54 5.04
CA PHE A 152 -0.73 -22.08 3.65
C PHE A 152 0.48 -22.66 2.89
N PRO A 153 0.37 -22.88 1.57
CA PRO A 153 1.49 -23.28 0.73
C PRO A 153 2.56 -22.17 0.65
N VAL A 154 3.82 -22.56 0.80
CA VAL A 154 4.99 -21.68 0.77
C VAL A 154 6.14 -22.31 -0.03
N LYS A 155 6.99 -21.45 -0.58
CA LYS A 155 8.30 -21.76 -1.16
C LYS A 155 9.40 -21.21 -0.26
N VAL A 156 10.32 -22.07 0.16
CA VAL A 156 11.49 -21.71 0.96
C VAL A 156 12.73 -21.81 0.08
N TYR A 157 13.45 -20.70 -0.03
CA TYR A 157 14.73 -20.62 -0.72
C TYR A 157 15.85 -20.72 0.30
N THR A 158 16.80 -21.63 0.08
CA THR A 158 17.95 -21.84 0.96
C THR A 158 19.23 -21.31 0.33
N SER A 159 20.09 -20.69 1.14
CA SER A 159 21.36 -20.11 0.69
C SER A 159 22.37 -21.17 0.26
N SER A 160 22.41 -22.31 0.95
CA SER A 160 23.15 -23.51 0.53
C SER A 160 22.19 -24.69 0.32
N PRO A 161 22.47 -25.61 -0.62
CA PRO A 161 21.57 -26.74 -0.88
C PRO A 161 21.30 -27.55 0.39
N HIS A 162 20.05 -27.51 0.85
CA HIS A 162 19.59 -28.41 1.90
C HIS A 162 19.18 -29.73 1.22
N GLN A 163 19.71 -30.87 1.65
CA GLN A 163 19.45 -32.19 1.05
C GLN A 163 19.54 -32.21 -0.50
N GLY A 164 20.48 -31.46 -1.09
CA GLY A 164 20.66 -31.37 -2.54
C GLY A 164 19.71 -30.42 -3.29
N HIS A 165 18.81 -29.73 -2.58
CA HIS A 165 17.85 -28.79 -3.17
C HIS A 165 17.99 -27.38 -2.57
N SER A 166 17.96 -26.37 -3.43
CA SER A 166 17.97 -24.95 -3.03
C SER A 166 16.58 -24.35 -2.84
N GLU A 167 15.54 -25.05 -3.30
CA GLU A 167 14.15 -24.63 -3.25
C GLU A 167 13.28 -25.75 -2.65
N TRP A 168 12.40 -25.37 -1.74
CA TRP A 168 11.50 -26.27 -1.03
C TRP A 168 10.07 -25.74 -1.03
N ASN A 169 9.17 -26.46 -1.68
CA ASN A 169 7.74 -26.16 -1.68
C ASN A 169 6.97 -27.09 -0.71
N GLY A 170 6.02 -26.53 0.04
CA GLY A 170 5.17 -27.30 0.96
C GLY A 170 4.24 -26.40 1.77
N LYS A 171 3.38 -27.01 2.60
CA LYS A 171 2.51 -26.24 3.52
C LYS A 171 3.28 -25.84 4.76
N LEU A 172 3.20 -24.56 5.16
CA LEU A 172 3.85 -24.06 6.36
C LEU A 172 3.23 -24.72 7.61
N VAL A 173 4.04 -25.38 8.44
CA VAL A 173 3.56 -26.02 9.68
C VAL A 173 3.80 -25.11 10.88
N SER A 174 5.03 -24.62 11.04
CA SER A 174 5.44 -23.74 12.13
C SER A 174 6.84 -23.18 11.88
N ARG A 175 7.19 -22.16 12.67
CA ARG A 175 8.54 -21.62 12.80
C ARG A 175 8.89 -21.60 14.28
N ASP A 176 10.10 -22.04 14.62
CA ASP A 176 10.69 -21.84 15.95
C ASP A 176 11.94 -20.94 15.84
N GLU A 177 12.73 -20.84 16.91
CA GLU A 177 13.95 -20.03 16.96
C GLU A 177 15.04 -20.49 15.97
N ASN A 178 15.08 -21.78 15.64
CA ASN A 178 16.18 -22.42 14.91
C ASN A 178 15.79 -22.91 13.51
N ASN A 179 14.51 -23.22 13.29
CA ASN A 179 14.02 -24.01 12.17
C ASN A 179 12.66 -23.50 11.64
N VAL A 180 12.40 -23.81 10.37
CA VAL A 180 11.10 -23.71 9.72
C VAL A 180 10.66 -25.11 9.31
N TYR A 181 9.40 -25.44 9.60
CA TYR A 181 8.81 -26.75 9.35
C TYR A 181 7.81 -26.66 8.19
N LEU A 182 8.02 -27.49 7.18
CA LEU A 182 7.16 -27.62 6.01
C LEU A 182 6.54 -29.01 5.94
N ASN A 183 5.27 -29.10 5.56
CA ASN A 183 4.64 -30.36 5.19
C ASN A 183 4.63 -30.50 3.67
N LYS A 184 5.39 -31.47 3.16
CA LYS A 184 5.41 -31.84 1.75
C LYS A 184 4.83 -33.24 1.59
N LYS A 185 3.63 -33.33 1.02
CA LYS A 185 2.91 -34.59 0.75
C LYS A 185 2.81 -35.52 1.98
N GLY A 186 2.55 -34.95 3.16
CA GLY A 186 2.38 -35.69 4.42
C GLY A 186 3.66 -35.91 5.22
N ARG A 187 4.84 -35.52 4.70
CA ARG A 187 6.12 -35.59 5.42
C ARG A 187 6.50 -34.20 5.92
N VAL A 188 6.91 -34.13 7.19
CA VAL A 188 7.44 -32.90 7.79
C VAL A 188 8.93 -32.81 7.46
N ILE A 189 9.32 -31.69 6.84
CA ILE A 189 10.69 -31.33 6.49
C ILE A 189 11.09 -30.18 7.40
N GLU A 190 12.26 -30.30 8.02
CA GLU A 190 12.86 -29.31 8.89
C GLU A 190 14.01 -28.60 8.18
N ILE A 191 13.94 -27.28 8.07
CA ILE A 191 14.97 -26.46 7.42
C ILE A 191 15.51 -25.46 8.45
N LYS A 192 16.82 -25.48 8.68
CA LYS A 192 17.50 -24.54 9.59
C LYS A 192 17.35 -23.11 9.10
N ARG A 193 16.93 -22.21 9.98
CA ARG A 193 16.79 -20.76 9.73
C ARG A 193 18.08 -20.11 9.26
N SER A 194 19.22 -20.54 9.76
CA SER A 194 20.52 -20.03 9.32
C SER A 194 20.82 -20.30 7.85
N ASN A 195 20.16 -21.30 7.25
CA ASN A 195 20.30 -21.65 5.85
C ASN A 195 19.17 -21.11 4.98
N ILE A 196 18.16 -20.43 5.55
CA ILE A 196 17.03 -19.89 4.80
C ILE A 196 17.41 -18.49 4.31
N GLN A 197 17.26 -18.27 3.01
CA GLN A 197 17.42 -16.97 2.37
C GLN A 197 16.10 -16.19 2.42
N SER A 198 15.00 -16.84 2.02
CA SER A 198 13.67 -16.23 2.00
C SER A 198 12.57 -17.29 2.05
N VAL A 199 11.41 -16.88 2.55
CA VAL A 199 10.19 -17.71 2.57
C VAL A 199 9.08 -16.94 1.89
N GLN A 200 8.48 -17.52 0.86
CA GLN A 200 7.45 -16.88 0.05
C GLN A 200 6.15 -17.68 0.09
N LEU A 201 5.00 -17.00 0.13
CA LEU A 201 3.68 -17.60 -0.09
C LEU A 201 3.58 -18.07 -1.52
N ASP A 202 3.10 -19.30 -1.71
CA ASP A 202 2.88 -19.87 -3.03
C ASP A 202 1.40 -19.74 -3.38
N GLU A 203 1.06 -18.86 -4.32
CA GLU A 203 -0.33 -18.63 -4.74
C GLU A 203 -0.86 -19.73 -5.69
N GLU A 204 -0.29 -20.94 -5.69
CA GLU A 204 -0.81 -22.05 -6.49
C GLU A 204 -2.29 -22.29 -6.13
N ARG A 205 -3.17 -21.84 -7.03
CA ARG A 205 -4.61 -22.09 -7.02
C ARG A 205 -4.81 -23.53 -7.48
N ASP A 206 -4.90 -24.45 -6.51
CA ASP A 206 -5.52 -25.75 -6.72
C ASP A 206 -6.99 -25.61 -7.16
#